data_AF-A0A849TC43-F1
#
_entry.id   AF-A0A849TC43-F1
#
_cell.length_a   1.000
_cell.length_b   1.000
_cell.length_c   1.000
_cell.angle_alpha   90.00
_cell.angle_beta   90.00
_cell.angle_gamma   90.00
#
_symmetry.space_group_name_H-M   'P 1'
#
loop_
_entity.id
_entity.type
_entity.pdbx_description
1 polymer ?
#
loop_
_entity_poly.entity_id
_entity_poly.type
_entity_poly.pdbx_seq_one_letter_code
_entity_poly.pdbx_strand_id
1 'polypeptide(L)'
;MDVPTILAINLMAISALFIGSALIHRPPGAAGWIVANLLVIATGLLCLRYAPSWSAWATAATFVPLIATPLAMTYAALYARRTGKDQLANTLARGVTLLHPSRAARFQVAVDAAASITGHHAAVAALTKLLSPTSPDEKAVVQAMLAAEHDDWQGVLSALRSAPSGIPKTIAPMEIRALGELGRIDEMAAAFEAARPIFVADQQPTSALFLYAFSGQVERARAILSGPLRGFDDYVKAHWLAVARLKANPVDHSARDDLARIATTGPRERGRLNAARHLSSPERGAPIVSAASIATIDRAEERPSKSKPIAVASTTPAQSSSSSVPTVAPTRPLAPRIPLTTYTLILANIFVFLLSEFEGGSENLETLVRLGALWQPLVTGKGEWWRLLTATFLHYGMLHLAMNMLFLFVVGRTIEQSEGPVRTAILYLICAIASTAIVCALMWSGMIGRAVLVGASGALFGFFGIEAANTAARFIRTRSLSDRSQLLNLALLLGIQVVVDVSIPNISIAAHVAGFCVGIVLALILLFVRRVSSPAAKSS
;
A
#
# COMPACT_ATOMS: atom_id res chain seq x y z
N MET A 1 20.39 -15.83 -27.23
CA MET A 1 18.96 -15.48 -27.23
C MET A 1 18.87 -14.05 -27.71
N ASP A 2 18.04 -13.75 -28.71
CA ASP A 2 17.88 -12.39 -29.21
C ASP A 2 16.98 -11.55 -28.27
N VAL A 3 17.12 -10.22 -28.34
CA VAL A 3 16.38 -9.27 -27.48
C VAL A 3 14.87 -9.48 -27.52
N PRO A 4 14.22 -9.72 -28.68
CA PRO A 4 12.79 -9.98 -28.74
C PRO A 4 12.34 -11.19 -27.91
N THR A 5 13.07 -12.29 -28.00
CA THR A 5 12.78 -13.52 -27.24
C THR A 5 12.94 -13.29 -25.74
N ILE A 6 14.00 -12.60 -25.32
CA ILE A 6 14.24 -12.27 -23.91
C ILE A 6 13.09 -11.42 -23.36
N LEU A 7 12.64 -10.41 -24.10
CA LEU A 7 11.54 -9.54 -23.67
C LEU A 7 10.22 -10.33 -23.55
N ALA A 8 9.92 -11.20 -24.53
CA ALA A 8 8.73 -12.04 -24.48
C ALA A 8 8.72 -12.97 -23.25
N ILE A 9 9.85 -13.63 -22.97
CA ILE A 9 10.00 -14.51 -21.79
C ILE A 9 9.77 -13.74 -20.50
N ASN A 10 10.36 -12.56 -20.36
CA ASN A 10 10.18 -11.72 -19.17
C ASN A 10 8.72 -11.32 -18.96
N LEU A 11 8.02 -10.87 -20.01
CA LEU A 11 6.61 -10.50 -19.92
C LEU A 11 5.73 -11.70 -19.52
N MET A 12 5.97 -12.88 -20.11
CA MET A 12 5.24 -14.10 -19.73
C MET A 12 5.51 -14.53 -18.29
N ALA A 13 6.75 -14.43 -17.83
CA ALA A 13 7.11 -14.77 -16.47
C ALA A 13 6.50 -13.80 -15.44
N ILE A 14 6.48 -12.50 -15.75
CA ILE A 14 5.73 -11.51 -14.96
C ILE A 14 4.26 -11.93 -14.86
N SER A 15 3.64 -12.30 -16.00
CA SER A 15 2.26 -12.77 -16.02
C SER A 15 2.03 -14.05 -15.21
N ALA A 16 2.96 -15.00 -15.23
CA ALA A 16 2.89 -16.22 -14.42
C ALA A 16 2.94 -15.92 -12.91
N LEU A 17 3.77 -14.97 -12.51
CA LEU A 17 3.85 -14.53 -11.12
C LEU A 17 2.58 -13.80 -10.67
N PHE A 18 1.96 -13.00 -11.54
CA PHE A 18 0.63 -12.41 -11.28
C PHE A 18 -0.45 -13.48 -11.10
N ILE A 19 -0.44 -14.55 -11.91
CA ILE A 19 -1.36 -15.69 -11.74
C ILE A 19 -1.15 -16.35 -10.37
N GLY A 20 0.11 -16.64 -10.01
CA GLY A 20 0.44 -17.20 -8.70
C GLY A 20 -0.09 -16.35 -7.54
N SER A 21 0.13 -15.04 -7.60
CA SER A 21 -0.41 -14.09 -6.62
C SER A 21 -1.95 -14.10 -6.58
N ALA A 22 -2.61 -14.08 -7.74
CA ALA A 22 -4.07 -14.10 -7.84
C ALA A 22 -4.68 -15.39 -7.30
N LEU A 23 -4.04 -16.55 -7.50
CA LEU A 23 -4.48 -17.84 -6.97
C LEU A 23 -4.35 -17.91 -5.44
N ILE A 24 -3.30 -17.33 -4.87
CA ILE A 24 -3.06 -17.30 -3.42
C ILE A 24 -4.00 -16.31 -2.73
N HIS A 25 -4.27 -15.15 -3.34
CA HIS A 25 -5.01 -14.07 -2.67
C HIS A 25 -6.48 -14.01 -3.02
N ARG A 26 -6.87 -14.58 -4.15
CA ARG A 26 -8.24 -14.55 -4.70
C ARG A 26 -8.90 -13.17 -4.53
N PRO A 27 -8.26 -12.07 -4.98
CA PRO A 27 -8.88 -10.76 -4.91
C PRO A 27 -10.21 -10.73 -5.69
N PRO A 28 -11.13 -9.80 -5.40
CA PRO A 28 -12.32 -9.61 -6.21
C PRO A 28 -11.95 -9.50 -7.71
N GLY A 29 -12.52 -10.36 -8.53
CA GLY A 29 -12.21 -10.43 -9.96
C GLY A 29 -10.88 -11.10 -10.34
N ALA A 30 -10.26 -11.87 -9.44
CA ALA A 30 -9.05 -12.66 -9.68
C ALA A 30 -9.13 -13.51 -10.95
N ALA A 31 -10.28 -14.13 -11.22
CA ALA A 31 -10.48 -14.96 -12.40
C ALA A 31 -10.18 -14.21 -13.70
N GLY A 32 -10.61 -12.95 -13.82
CA GLY A 32 -10.34 -12.18 -15.04
C GLY A 32 -8.88 -11.72 -15.14
N TRP A 33 -8.21 -11.43 -14.01
CA TRP A 33 -6.76 -11.19 -14.00
C TRP A 33 -5.98 -12.44 -14.39
N ILE A 34 -6.40 -13.62 -13.95
CA ILE A 34 -5.79 -14.90 -14.33
C ILE A 34 -5.97 -15.13 -15.83
N VAL A 35 -7.18 -14.96 -16.36
CA VAL A 35 -7.45 -15.11 -17.80
C VAL A 35 -6.61 -14.14 -18.63
N ALA A 36 -6.54 -12.86 -18.24
CA ALA A 36 -5.71 -11.87 -18.95
C ALA A 36 -4.23 -12.28 -18.98
N ASN A 37 -3.67 -12.73 -17.86
CA ASN A 37 -2.28 -13.18 -17.80
C ASN A 37 -2.04 -14.51 -18.55
N LEU A 38 -3.02 -15.43 -18.56
CA LEU A 38 -2.94 -16.65 -19.37
C LEU A 38 -2.93 -16.33 -20.87
N LEU A 39 -3.70 -15.32 -21.31
CA LEU A 39 -3.67 -14.85 -22.70
C LEU A 39 -2.28 -14.31 -23.08
N VAL A 40 -1.64 -13.52 -22.20
CA VAL A 40 -0.26 -13.04 -22.44
C VAL A 40 0.69 -14.22 -22.61
N ILE A 41 0.64 -15.20 -21.71
CA ILE A 41 1.49 -16.40 -21.78
C ILE A 41 1.21 -17.20 -23.05
N ALA A 42 -0.05 -17.42 -23.40
CA ALA A 42 -0.42 -18.16 -24.60
C ALA A 42 0.07 -17.46 -25.87
N THR A 43 -0.11 -16.13 -25.97
CA THR A 43 0.40 -15.34 -27.10
C THR A 43 1.92 -15.42 -27.20
N GLY A 44 2.63 -15.27 -26.08
CA GLY A 44 4.09 -15.36 -26.08
C GLY A 44 4.60 -16.75 -26.47
N LEU A 45 4.00 -17.83 -25.95
CA LEU A 45 4.37 -19.21 -26.32
C LEU A 45 4.10 -19.49 -27.80
N LEU A 46 2.95 -19.08 -28.33
CA LEU A 46 2.60 -19.24 -29.74
C LEU A 46 3.57 -18.46 -30.65
N CYS A 47 3.86 -17.21 -30.32
CA CYS A 47 4.79 -16.41 -31.12
C CYS A 47 6.23 -16.91 -31.01
N LEU A 48 6.69 -17.36 -29.84
CA LEU A 48 8.01 -18.01 -29.73
C LEU A 48 8.11 -19.29 -30.56
N ARG A 49 7.00 -20.02 -30.74
CA ARG A 49 7.00 -21.24 -31.54
C ARG A 49 6.98 -20.95 -33.05
N TYR A 50 6.19 -20.00 -33.50
CA TYR A 50 5.89 -19.80 -34.92
C TYR A 50 6.49 -18.53 -35.55
N ALA A 51 6.78 -17.51 -34.76
CA ALA A 51 7.34 -16.23 -35.22
C ALA A 51 8.24 -15.57 -34.16
N PRO A 52 9.43 -16.14 -33.85
CA PRO A 52 10.27 -15.68 -32.73
C PRO A 52 10.65 -14.20 -32.80
N SER A 53 10.89 -13.66 -34.00
CA SER A 53 11.21 -12.25 -34.23
C SER A 53 10.09 -11.28 -33.83
N TRP A 54 8.84 -11.75 -33.81
CA TRP A 54 7.65 -10.98 -33.39
C TRP A 54 7.22 -11.25 -31.95
N SER A 55 7.87 -12.19 -31.26
CA SER A 55 7.47 -12.65 -29.92
C SER A 55 7.37 -11.51 -28.90
N ALA A 56 8.34 -10.60 -28.86
CA ALA A 56 8.30 -9.41 -28.01
C ALA A 56 7.08 -8.54 -28.29
N TRP A 57 6.89 -8.14 -29.56
CA TRP A 57 5.83 -7.22 -29.94
C TRP A 57 4.46 -7.80 -29.69
N ALA A 58 4.24 -9.07 -30.04
CA ALA A 58 2.97 -9.75 -29.82
C ALA A 58 2.67 -9.92 -28.32
N THR A 59 3.67 -10.30 -27.51
CA THR A 59 3.52 -10.44 -26.05
C THR A 59 3.28 -9.09 -25.38
N ALA A 60 3.98 -8.03 -25.83
CA ALA A 60 3.77 -6.67 -25.34
C ALA A 60 2.38 -6.13 -25.74
N ALA A 61 1.91 -6.44 -26.95
CA ALA A 61 0.60 -6.03 -27.46
C ALA A 61 -0.57 -6.65 -26.66
N THR A 62 -0.37 -7.77 -25.98
CA THR A 62 -1.35 -8.31 -25.03
C THR A 62 -1.08 -7.86 -23.60
N PHE A 63 0.18 -7.84 -23.15
CA PHE A 63 0.56 -7.46 -21.79
C PHE A 63 0.22 -6.00 -21.45
N VAL A 64 0.57 -5.05 -22.33
CA VAL A 64 0.39 -3.63 -22.04
C VAL A 64 -1.09 -3.27 -21.89
N PRO A 65 -1.98 -3.58 -22.84
CA PRO A 65 -3.38 -3.20 -22.73
C PRO A 65 -4.16 -3.97 -21.67
N LEU A 66 -3.84 -5.25 -21.44
CA LEU A 66 -4.61 -6.10 -20.51
C LEU A 66 -4.09 -6.05 -19.08
N ILE A 67 -2.79 -5.78 -18.87
CA ILE A 67 -2.16 -5.86 -17.55
C ILE A 67 -1.60 -4.50 -17.12
N ALA A 68 -0.63 -3.96 -17.86
CA ALA A 68 0.11 -2.77 -17.43
C ALA A 68 -0.77 -1.52 -17.36
N THR A 69 -1.55 -1.25 -18.40
CA THR A 69 -2.41 -0.06 -18.49
C THR A 69 -3.54 -0.10 -17.45
N PRO A 70 -4.32 -1.19 -17.29
CA PRO A 70 -5.35 -1.27 -16.26
C PRO A 70 -4.78 -1.12 -14.84
N LEU A 71 -3.60 -1.68 -14.57
CA LEU A 71 -2.94 -1.53 -13.27
C LEU A 71 -2.52 -0.08 -13.03
N ALA A 72 -1.86 0.56 -14.00
CA ALA A 72 -1.45 1.96 -13.91
C ALA A 72 -2.65 2.90 -13.73
N MET A 73 -3.73 2.69 -14.49
CA MET A 73 -4.96 3.47 -14.37
C MET A 73 -5.65 3.26 -13.03
N THR A 74 -5.63 2.05 -12.46
CA THR A 74 -6.16 1.78 -11.12
C THR A 74 -5.37 2.57 -10.06
N TYR A 75 -4.03 2.54 -10.12
CA TYR A 75 -3.18 3.33 -9.22
C TYR A 75 -3.40 4.84 -9.39
N ALA A 76 -3.46 5.32 -10.63
CA ALA A 76 -3.71 6.72 -10.93
C ALA A 76 -5.10 7.17 -10.46
N ALA A 77 -6.13 6.31 -10.58
CA ALA A 77 -7.46 6.59 -10.06
C ALA A 77 -7.46 6.70 -8.53
N LEU A 78 -6.77 5.79 -7.83
CA LEU A 78 -6.62 5.87 -6.37
C LEU A 78 -5.89 7.13 -5.93
N TYR A 79 -4.81 7.50 -6.62
CA TYR A 79 -4.08 8.73 -6.35
C TYR A 79 -4.94 9.98 -6.61
N ALA A 80 -5.64 10.02 -7.75
CA ALA A 80 -6.56 11.09 -8.10
C ALA A 80 -7.62 11.28 -7.00
N ARG A 81 -8.22 10.20 -6.49
CA ARG A 81 -9.16 10.23 -5.35
C ARG A 81 -8.53 10.84 -4.10
N ARG A 82 -7.33 10.41 -3.72
CA ARG A 82 -6.60 10.95 -2.55
C ARG A 82 -6.32 12.44 -2.66
N THR A 83 -6.20 12.95 -3.88
CA THR A 83 -5.97 14.39 -4.16
C THR A 83 -7.26 15.16 -4.46
N GLY A 84 -8.45 14.56 -4.26
CA GLY A 84 -9.74 15.21 -4.50
C GLY A 84 -10.12 15.41 -5.97
N LYS A 85 -9.45 14.72 -6.90
CA LYS A 85 -9.70 14.80 -8.35
C LYS A 85 -10.70 13.74 -8.80
N ASP A 86 -11.94 13.83 -8.31
CA ASP A 86 -12.96 12.80 -8.46
C ASP A 86 -13.35 12.51 -9.93
N GLN A 87 -13.43 13.56 -10.77
CA GLN A 87 -13.72 13.39 -12.21
C GLN A 87 -12.63 12.56 -12.92
N LEU A 88 -11.35 12.89 -12.68
CA LEU A 88 -10.22 12.16 -13.24
C LEU A 88 -10.21 10.72 -12.75
N ALA A 89 -10.43 10.50 -11.45
CA ALA A 89 -10.53 9.17 -10.87
C ALA A 89 -11.61 8.32 -11.54
N ASN A 90 -12.77 8.91 -11.82
CA ASN A 90 -13.88 8.23 -12.48
C ASN A 90 -13.59 7.91 -13.95
N THR A 91 -12.99 8.83 -14.69
CA THR A 91 -12.57 8.60 -16.08
C THR A 91 -11.54 7.47 -16.15
N LEU A 92 -10.53 7.50 -15.28
CA LEU A 92 -9.51 6.45 -15.21
C LEU A 92 -10.12 5.10 -14.83
N ALA A 93 -11.01 5.07 -13.84
CA ALA A 93 -11.68 3.85 -13.46
C ALA A 93 -12.50 3.30 -14.64
N ARG A 94 -13.33 4.13 -15.32
CA ARG A 94 -14.05 3.71 -16.53
C ARG A 94 -13.13 3.16 -17.62
N GLY A 95 -11.96 3.75 -17.83
CA GLY A 95 -10.98 3.21 -18.77
C GLY A 95 -10.46 1.82 -18.38
N VAL A 96 -10.24 1.54 -17.09
CA VAL A 96 -9.95 0.18 -16.60
C VAL A 96 -11.05 -0.81 -17.01
N THR A 97 -12.31 -0.38 -16.98
CA THR A 97 -13.43 -1.25 -17.36
C THR A 97 -13.48 -1.59 -18.84
N LEU A 98 -12.94 -0.73 -19.71
CA LEU A 98 -12.88 -0.98 -21.15
C LEU A 98 -11.74 -1.94 -21.50
N LEU A 99 -10.63 -1.82 -20.79
CA LEU A 99 -9.40 -2.54 -21.10
C LEU A 99 -9.31 -3.91 -20.44
N HIS A 100 -9.99 -4.11 -19.31
CA HIS A 100 -9.87 -5.34 -18.53
C HIS A 100 -11.09 -6.26 -18.69
N PRO A 101 -10.91 -7.57 -18.99
CA PRO A 101 -12.01 -8.48 -19.29
C PRO A 101 -12.88 -8.81 -18.06
N SER A 102 -12.34 -8.67 -16.84
CA SER A 102 -13.00 -9.07 -15.59
C SER A 102 -14.28 -8.29 -15.32
N ARG A 103 -15.44 -8.96 -15.35
CA ARG A 103 -16.74 -8.39 -14.96
C ARG A 103 -16.73 -7.83 -13.53
N ALA A 104 -16.12 -8.55 -12.59
CA ALA A 104 -16.05 -8.12 -11.19
C ALA A 104 -15.17 -6.86 -11.01
N ALA A 105 -14.07 -6.73 -11.77
CA ALA A 105 -13.28 -5.50 -11.76
C ALA A 105 -14.09 -4.31 -12.33
N ARG A 106 -14.86 -4.56 -13.40
CA ARG A 106 -15.78 -3.56 -13.97
C ARG A 106 -16.87 -3.13 -12.98
N PHE A 107 -17.41 -4.09 -12.23
CA PHE A 107 -18.40 -3.84 -11.20
C PHE A 107 -17.85 -2.97 -10.07
N GLN A 108 -16.68 -3.32 -9.51
CA GLN A 108 -16.08 -2.55 -8.41
C GLN A 108 -15.80 -1.10 -8.82
N VAL A 109 -15.29 -0.89 -10.03
CA VAL A 109 -15.12 0.46 -10.58
C VAL A 109 -16.45 1.22 -10.69
N ALA A 110 -17.50 0.58 -11.20
CA ALA A 110 -18.79 1.22 -11.39
C ALA A 110 -19.43 1.60 -10.06
N VAL A 111 -19.27 0.75 -9.04
CA VAL A 111 -19.64 1.03 -7.64
C VAL A 111 -18.85 2.22 -7.10
N ASP A 112 -17.53 2.24 -7.24
CA ASP A 112 -16.68 3.33 -6.77
C ASP A 112 -16.96 4.65 -7.48
N ALA A 113 -17.38 4.59 -8.75
CA ALA A 113 -17.82 5.76 -9.51
C ALA A 113 -19.17 6.27 -9.02
N ALA A 114 -20.15 5.38 -8.82
CA ALA A 114 -21.47 5.75 -8.30
C ALA A 114 -21.38 6.36 -6.89
N ALA A 115 -20.55 5.78 -6.01
CA ALA A 115 -20.31 6.28 -4.65
C ALA A 115 -19.73 7.72 -4.62
N SER A 116 -19.06 8.14 -5.69
CA SER A 116 -18.41 9.45 -5.80
C SER A 116 -19.30 10.55 -6.38
N ILE A 117 -20.51 10.20 -6.86
CA ILE A 117 -21.43 11.17 -7.41
C ILE A 117 -21.91 12.09 -6.27
N THR A 118 -21.71 13.40 -6.45
CA THR A 118 -22.03 14.40 -5.44
C THR A 118 -23.53 14.66 -5.30
N GLY A 119 -24.28 14.49 -6.39
CA GLY A 119 -25.72 14.68 -6.44
C GLY A 119 -26.47 13.41 -6.06
N HIS A 120 -27.36 13.49 -5.08
CA HIS A 120 -28.08 12.34 -4.52
C HIS A 120 -28.89 11.60 -5.61
N HIS A 121 -29.70 12.31 -6.39
CA HIS A 121 -30.50 11.71 -7.47
C HIS A 121 -29.64 11.02 -8.54
N ALA A 122 -28.51 11.62 -8.92
CA ALA A 122 -27.60 11.05 -9.90
C ALA A 122 -26.87 9.81 -9.35
N ALA A 123 -26.53 9.80 -8.06
CA ALA A 123 -25.93 8.66 -7.37
C ALA A 123 -26.90 7.47 -7.33
N VAL A 124 -28.14 7.71 -6.90
CA VAL A 124 -29.21 6.70 -6.90
C VAL A 124 -29.44 6.15 -8.30
N ALA A 125 -29.59 7.01 -9.31
CA ALA A 125 -29.78 6.56 -10.70
C ALA A 125 -28.60 5.71 -11.22
N ALA A 126 -27.36 6.05 -10.85
CA ALA A 126 -26.18 5.29 -11.23
C ALA A 126 -26.14 3.92 -10.53
N LEU A 127 -26.43 3.86 -9.23
CA LEU A 127 -26.50 2.61 -8.47
C LEU A 127 -27.63 1.71 -8.97
N THR A 128 -28.81 2.26 -9.28
CA THR A 128 -29.95 1.49 -9.80
C THR A 128 -29.64 0.81 -11.12
N LYS A 129 -28.81 1.42 -11.99
CA LYS A 129 -28.35 0.78 -13.24
C LYS A 129 -27.47 -0.45 -12.99
N LEU A 130 -26.92 -0.60 -11.79
CA LEU A 130 -26.12 -1.76 -11.37
C LEU A 130 -26.96 -2.89 -10.74
N LEU A 131 -28.29 -2.71 -10.57
CA LEU A 131 -29.19 -3.75 -10.03
C LEU A 131 -29.55 -4.87 -11.02
N SER A 132 -29.22 -4.71 -12.30
CA SER A 132 -29.35 -5.78 -13.30
C SER A 132 -28.51 -6.98 -12.85
N PRO A 133 -29.05 -8.20 -12.73
CA PRO A 133 -28.47 -9.28 -11.93
C PRO A 133 -27.02 -9.62 -12.34
N THR A 134 -26.05 -9.33 -11.46
CA THR A 134 -24.62 -9.54 -11.71
C THR A 134 -23.95 -10.58 -10.82
N SER A 135 -24.33 -10.69 -9.56
CA SER A 135 -24.18 -11.87 -8.69
C SER A 135 -24.93 -11.60 -7.38
N PRO A 136 -25.24 -12.60 -6.54
CA PRO A 136 -25.90 -12.37 -5.25
C PRO A 136 -25.12 -11.41 -4.32
N ASP A 137 -23.79 -11.52 -4.27
CA ASP A 137 -22.95 -10.64 -3.44
C ASP A 137 -22.91 -9.21 -3.97
N GLU A 138 -22.73 -9.03 -5.29
CA GLU A 138 -22.73 -7.71 -5.91
C GLU A 138 -24.10 -7.01 -5.78
N LYS A 139 -25.19 -7.78 -5.89
CA LYS A 139 -26.55 -7.30 -5.65
C LYS A 139 -26.72 -6.81 -4.21
N ALA A 140 -26.23 -7.55 -3.23
CA ALA A 140 -26.23 -7.14 -1.83
C ALA A 140 -25.46 -5.83 -1.61
N VAL A 141 -24.31 -5.64 -2.25
CA VAL A 141 -23.55 -4.37 -2.19
C VAL A 141 -24.36 -3.20 -2.73
N VAL A 142 -24.92 -3.33 -3.94
CA VAL A 142 -25.69 -2.25 -4.57
C VAL A 142 -26.95 -1.92 -3.77
N GLN A 143 -27.67 -2.95 -3.29
CA GLN A 143 -28.84 -2.76 -2.44
C GLN A 143 -28.49 -2.04 -1.14
N ALA A 144 -27.38 -2.41 -0.50
CA ALA A 144 -26.94 -1.73 0.71
C ALA A 144 -26.57 -0.26 0.44
N MET A 145 -25.91 0.05 -0.67
CA MET A 145 -25.60 1.44 -1.03
C MET A 145 -26.85 2.26 -1.36
N LEU A 146 -27.81 1.67 -2.08
CA LEU A 146 -29.10 2.30 -2.36
C LEU A 146 -29.89 2.55 -1.07
N ALA A 147 -29.91 1.59 -0.15
CA ALA A 147 -30.55 1.75 1.15
C ALA A 147 -29.90 2.91 1.94
N ALA A 148 -28.56 3.00 1.93
CA ALA A 148 -27.84 4.11 2.56
C ALA A 148 -28.17 5.48 1.93
N GLU A 149 -28.40 5.54 0.62
CA GLU A 149 -28.87 6.77 -0.05
C GLU A 149 -30.28 7.16 0.41
N HIS A 150 -31.17 6.20 0.64
CA HIS A 150 -32.55 6.45 1.11
C HIS A 150 -32.70 6.53 2.64
N ASP A 151 -31.59 6.60 3.38
CA ASP A 151 -31.59 6.60 4.87
C ASP A 151 -32.14 5.31 5.51
N ASP A 152 -32.25 4.23 4.75
CA ASP A 152 -32.71 2.94 5.26
C ASP A 152 -31.53 2.13 5.82
N TRP A 153 -31.03 2.54 6.98
CA TRP A 153 -29.88 1.88 7.64
C TRP A 153 -30.18 0.44 8.05
N GLN A 154 -31.45 0.10 8.32
CA GLN A 154 -31.85 -1.27 8.56
C GLN A 154 -31.77 -2.11 7.26
N GLY A 155 -32.22 -1.52 6.14
CA GLY A 155 -32.06 -2.05 4.80
C GLY A 155 -30.59 -2.30 4.44
N VAL A 156 -29.69 -1.38 4.78
CA VAL A 156 -28.23 -1.55 4.63
C VAL A 156 -27.79 -2.85 5.30
N LEU A 157 -28.12 -3.04 6.57
CA LEU A 157 -27.71 -4.24 7.32
C LEU A 157 -28.33 -5.52 6.74
N SER A 158 -29.61 -5.49 6.36
CA SER A 158 -30.27 -6.66 5.76
C SER A 158 -29.62 -7.07 4.44
N ALA A 159 -29.28 -6.09 3.60
CA ALA A 159 -28.64 -6.33 2.32
C ALA A 159 -27.25 -6.91 2.53
N LEU A 160 -26.41 -6.29 3.36
CA LEU A 160 -25.05 -6.76 3.64
C LEU A 160 -25.03 -8.18 4.22
N ARG A 161 -25.90 -8.48 5.18
CA ARG A 161 -25.97 -9.79 5.84
C ARG A 161 -26.57 -10.89 4.96
N SER A 162 -27.25 -10.52 3.85
CA SER A 162 -27.79 -11.48 2.89
C SER A 162 -26.78 -12.00 1.86
N ALA A 163 -25.56 -11.43 1.82
CA ALA A 163 -24.52 -11.82 0.87
C ALA A 163 -24.00 -13.25 1.17
N PRO A 164 -24.14 -14.22 0.26
CA PRO A 164 -23.77 -15.63 0.51
C PRO A 164 -22.27 -15.85 0.77
N SER A 165 -21.38 -15.02 0.22
CA SER A 165 -19.94 -15.09 0.51
C SER A 165 -19.55 -14.37 1.81
N GLY A 166 -20.53 -13.87 2.57
CA GLY A 166 -20.34 -12.94 3.67
C GLY A 166 -20.12 -11.50 3.18
N ILE A 167 -20.06 -10.56 4.12
CA ILE A 167 -19.96 -9.12 3.81
C ILE A 167 -18.64 -8.85 3.06
N PRO A 168 -18.67 -8.28 1.85
CA PRO A 168 -17.46 -7.87 1.14
C PRO A 168 -16.66 -6.89 1.99
N LYS A 169 -15.38 -7.21 2.18
CA LYS A 169 -14.46 -6.48 3.08
C LYS A 169 -14.28 -5.00 2.68
N THR A 170 -14.58 -4.67 1.43
CA THR A 170 -14.53 -3.33 0.84
C THR A 170 -15.60 -2.37 1.38
N ILE A 171 -16.72 -2.90 1.91
CA ILE A 171 -17.84 -2.09 2.43
C ILE A 171 -18.08 -2.27 3.94
N ALA A 172 -17.13 -2.90 4.66
CA ALA A 172 -17.17 -3.01 6.12
C ALA A 172 -17.40 -1.67 6.87
N PRO A 173 -16.82 -0.53 6.44
CA PRO A 173 -17.13 0.77 7.06
C PRO A 173 -18.63 1.14 6.98
N MET A 174 -19.35 0.65 5.97
CA MET A 174 -20.78 0.93 5.78
C MET A 174 -21.65 0.15 6.79
N GLU A 175 -21.28 -1.08 7.12
CA GLU A 175 -21.93 -1.84 8.21
C GLU A 175 -21.72 -1.12 9.56
N ILE A 176 -20.48 -0.74 9.85
CA ILE A 176 -20.11 -0.04 11.08
C ILE A 176 -20.88 1.27 11.19
N ARG A 177 -20.94 2.05 10.10
CA ARG A 177 -21.76 3.26 10.07
C ARG A 177 -23.24 2.96 10.30
N ALA A 178 -23.83 2.00 9.60
CA ALA A 178 -25.25 1.67 9.73
C ALA A 178 -25.63 1.27 11.16
N LEU A 179 -24.77 0.49 11.84
CA LEU A 179 -24.96 0.15 13.26
C LEU A 179 -24.92 1.39 14.17
N GLY A 180 -24.01 2.33 13.90
CA GLY A 180 -23.93 3.61 14.60
C GLY A 180 -25.17 4.49 14.40
N GLU A 181 -25.65 4.61 13.17
CA GLU A 181 -26.86 5.38 12.81
C GLU A 181 -28.12 4.79 13.50
N LEU A 182 -28.18 3.47 13.64
CA LEU A 182 -29.24 2.76 14.37
C LEU A 182 -29.07 2.80 15.90
N GLY A 183 -27.96 3.34 16.41
CA GLY A 183 -27.66 3.38 17.84
C GLY A 183 -27.25 2.04 18.45
N ARG A 184 -26.87 1.05 17.64
CA ARG A 184 -26.47 -0.31 18.07
C ARG A 184 -24.97 -0.36 18.34
N ILE A 185 -24.52 0.40 19.33
CA ILE A 185 -23.08 0.68 19.56
C ILE A 185 -22.28 -0.59 19.91
N ASP A 186 -22.86 -1.52 20.68
CA ASP A 186 -22.17 -2.77 21.01
C ASP A 186 -21.95 -3.67 19.79
N GLU A 187 -22.94 -3.78 18.93
CA GLU A 187 -22.80 -4.50 17.66
C GLU A 187 -21.82 -3.79 16.72
N MET A 188 -21.82 -2.45 16.72
CA MET A 188 -20.85 -1.65 15.95
C MET A 188 -19.41 -1.96 16.38
N ALA A 189 -19.16 -2.03 17.69
CA ALA A 189 -17.84 -2.38 18.23
C ALA A 189 -17.44 -3.82 17.87
N ALA A 190 -18.37 -4.78 17.98
CA ALA A 190 -18.12 -6.17 17.56
C ALA A 190 -17.81 -6.27 16.05
N ALA A 191 -18.57 -5.57 15.21
CA ALA A 191 -18.35 -5.51 13.77
C ALA A 191 -16.99 -4.86 13.43
N PHE A 192 -16.60 -3.81 14.15
CA PHE A 192 -15.29 -3.18 14.00
C PHE A 192 -14.15 -4.17 14.28
N GLU A 193 -14.21 -4.91 15.40
CA GLU A 193 -13.15 -5.90 15.71
C GLU A 193 -13.12 -7.07 14.73
N ALA A 194 -14.28 -7.55 14.28
CA ALA A 194 -14.35 -8.57 13.24
C ALA A 194 -13.74 -8.09 11.92
N ALA A 195 -13.92 -6.81 11.58
CA ALA A 195 -13.37 -6.18 10.37
C ALA A 195 -11.91 -5.72 10.51
N ARG A 196 -11.38 -5.59 11.73
CA ARG A 196 -10.04 -5.07 11.99
C ARG A 196 -8.91 -5.78 11.25
N PRO A 197 -8.88 -7.13 11.13
CA PRO A 197 -7.82 -7.82 10.40
C PRO A 197 -7.85 -7.56 8.89
N ILE A 198 -8.98 -7.11 8.36
CA ILE A 198 -9.28 -7.08 6.92
C ILE A 198 -9.40 -5.67 6.33
N PHE A 199 -9.33 -4.62 7.16
CA PHE A 199 -9.32 -3.26 6.68
C PHE A 199 -8.14 -2.98 5.73
N VAL A 200 -8.45 -2.36 4.60
CA VAL A 200 -7.47 -1.88 3.61
C VAL A 200 -7.16 -0.41 3.89
N ALA A 201 -5.87 -0.05 3.96
CA ALA A 201 -5.28 1.30 4.08
C ALA A 201 -6.09 2.39 4.84
N ASP A 202 -7.16 2.92 4.23
CA ASP A 202 -7.93 4.08 4.68
C ASP A 202 -9.26 3.70 5.40
N GLN A 203 -9.60 2.40 5.44
CA GLN A 203 -10.84 1.91 6.04
C GLN A 203 -10.81 1.87 7.57
N GLN A 204 -9.70 1.46 8.19
CA GLN A 204 -9.63 1.39 9.65
C GLN A 204 -9.79 2.78 10.30
N PRO A 205 -9.10 3.84 9.84
CA PRO A 205 -9.28 5.15 10.43
C PRO A 205 -10.69 5.71 10.26
N THR A 206 -11.31 5.50 9.09
CA THR A 206 -12.68 5.94 8.82
C THR A 206 -13.70 5.19 9.70
N SER A 207 -13.54 3.88 9.85
CA SER A 207 -14.38 3.07 10.74
C SER A 207 -14.20 3.45 12.21
N ALA A 208 -12.97 3.76 12.63
CA ALA A 208 -12.68 4.21 13.99
C ALA A 208 -13.29 5.60 14.27
N LEU A 209 -13.30 6.50 13.27
CA LEU A 209 -14.01 7.77 13.36
C LEU A 209 -15.51 7.56 13.64
N PHE A 210 -16.18 6.64 12.94
CA PHE A 210 -17.60 6.33 13.21
C PHE A 210 -17.77 5.79 14.62
N LEU A 211 -16.91 4.85 15.03
CA LEU A 211 -16.92 4.29 16.36
C LEU A 211 -16.80 5.38 17.44
N TYR A 212 -15.86 6.32 17.29
CA TYR A 212 -15.70 7.44 18.22
C TYR A 212 -16.84 8.45 18.18
N ALA A 213 -17.32 8.82 16.99
CA ALA A 213 -18.38 9.79 16.86
C ALA A 213 -19.69 9.27 17.45
N PHE A 214 -20.09 8.04 17.13
CA PHE A 214 -21.33 7.48 17.64
C PHE A 214 -21.27 7.07 19.11
N SER A 215 -20.08 6.86 19.67
CA SER A 215 -19.87 6.62 21.11
C SER A 215 -19.60 7.87 21.95
N GLY A 216 -19.55 9.06 21.34
CA GLY A 216 -19.32 10.33 22.06
C GLY A 216 -17.87 10.59 22.48
N GLN A 217 -16.89 9.92 21.87
CA GLN A 217 -15.47 10.08 22.17
C GLN A 217 -14.87 11.28 21.41
N VAL A 218 -15.25 12.50 21.80
CA VAL A 218 -14.95 13.76 21.08
C VAL A 218 -13.45 13.95 20.81
N GLU A 219 -12.60 13.78 21.82
CA GLU A 219 -11.17 14.05 21.67
C GLU A 219 -10.45 13.00 20.80
N ARG A 220 -10.93 11.75 20.80
CA ARG A 220 -10.42 10.73 19.89
C ARG A 220 -10.87 10.95 18.45
N ALA A 221 -12.14 11.34 18.27
CA ALA A 221 -12.63 11.77 16.96
C ALA A 221 -11.80 12.97 16.43
N ARG A 222 -11.47 13.94 17.28
CA ARG A 222 -10.58 15.06 16.92
C ARG A 222 -9.17 14.60 16.56
N ALA A 223 -8.59 13.71 17.35
CA ALA A 223 -7.24 13.19 17.13
C ALA A 223 -7.15 12.46 15.78
N ILE A 224 -8.12 11.60 15.46
CA ILE A 224 -8.11 10.85 14.20
C ILE A 224 -8.34 11.75 12.98
N LEU A 225 -9.21 12.76 13.09
CA LEU A 225 -9.46 13.78 12.06
C LEU A 225 -8.25 14.70 11.84
N SER A 226 -7.40 14.90 12.85
CA SER A 226 -6.19 15.72 12.76
C SER A 226 -4.95 14.92 12.34
N GLY A 227 -4.98 13.60 12.52
CA GLY A 227 -3.90 12.68 12.18
C GLY A 227 -4.18 11.88 10.90
N PRO A 228 -4.55 10.59 10.98
CA PRO A 228 -4.78 9.73 9.81
C PRO A 228 -5.77 10.28 8.79
N LEU A 229 -6.81 11.01 9.23
CA LEU A 229 -7.86 11.55 8.36
C LEU A 229 -7.72 13.06 8.10
N ARG A 230 -6.52 13.63 8.27
CA ARG A 230 -6.25 15.07 8.05
C ARG A 230 -6.64 15.59 6.66
N GLY A 231 -6.71 14.71 5.66
CA GLY A 231 -7.08 15.05 4.29
C GLY A 231 -8.57 15.25 4.05
N PHE A 232 -9.43 14.97 5.03
CA PHE A 232 -10.87 15.26 4.92
C PHE A 232 -11.12 16.76 4.83
N ASP A 233 -12.15 17.13 4.07
CA ASP A 233 -12.60 18.52 3.97
C ASP A 233 -13.14 19.02 5.32
N ASP A 234 -13.08 20.33 5.52
CA ASP A 234 -13.41 20.94 6.81
C ASP A 234 -14.89 20.76 7.17
N TYR A 235 -15.78 20.65 6.18
CA TYR A 235 -17.20 20.35 6.41
C TYR A 235 -17.40 18.92 6.93
N VAL A 236 -16.71 17.93 6.36
CA VAL A 236 -16.75 16.53 6.84
C VAL A 236 -16.15 16.43 8.24
N LYS A 237 -15.03 17.11 8.52
CA LYS A 237 -14.44 17.15 9.87
C LYS A 237 -15.41 17.77 10.88
N ALA A 238 -15.99 18.92 10.55
CA ALA A 238 -16.95 19.60 11.41
C ALA A 238 -18.20 18.75 11.65
N HIS A 239 -18.72 18.08 10.62
CA HIS A 239 -19.88 17.19 10.73
C HIS A 239 -19.65 16.07 11.76
N TRP A 240 -18.59 15.28 11.59
CA TRP A 240 -18.34 14.14 12.49
C TRP A 240 -17.97 14.57 13.91
N LEU A 241 -17.30 15.72 14.07
CA LEU A 241 -17.02 16.27 15.39
C LEU A 241 -18.31 16.76 16.08
N ALA A 242 -19.22 17.39 15.35
CA ALA A 242 -20.52 17.80 15.87
C ALA A 242 -21.36 16.58 16.29
N VAL A 243 -21.36 15.50 15.50
CA VAL A 243 -21.99 14.23 15.88
C VAL A 243 -21.40 13.68 17.18
N ALA A 244 -20.06 13.64 17.29
CA ALA A 244 -19.40 13.19 18.52
C ALA A 244 -19.80 14.02 19.75
N ARG A 245 -19.84 15.35 19.59
CA ARG A 245 -20.23 16.28 20.66
C ARG A 245 -21.67 16.09 21.10
N LEU A 246 -22.61 15.92 20.16
CA LEU A 246 -24.02 15.65 20.49
C LEU A 246 -24.22 14.29 21.16
N LYS A 247 -23.43 13.27 20.81
CA LYS A 247 -23.48 11.97 21.48
C LYS A 247 -22.91 12.01 22.90
N ALA A 248 -21.89 12.85 23.13
CA ALA A 248 -21.33 13.08 24.46
C ALA A 248 -22.25 13.97 25.32
N ASN A 249 -22.83 15.00 24.71
CA ASN A 249 -23.69 15.99 25.34
C ASN A 249 -24.86 16.35 24.41
N PRO A 250 -26.05 15.74 24.60
CA PRO A 250 -27.22 16.00 23.76
C PRO A 250 -27.70 17.45 23.78
N VAL A 251 -27.29 18.29 24.73
CA VAL A 251 -27.67 19.71 24.81
C VAL A 251 -26.58 20.66 24.27
N ASP A 252 -25.56 20.17 23.57
CA ASP A 252 -24.53 21.02 22.95
C ASP A 252 -25.11 21.84 21.77
N HIS A 253 -25.55 23.07 22.07
CA HIS A 253 -26.10 24.00 21.09
C HIS A 253 -25.10 24.35 19.98
N SER A 254 -23.81 24.50 20.31
CA SER A 254 -22.77 24.80 19.32
C SER A 254 -22.63 23.66 18.30
N ALA A 255 -22.72 22.40 18.74
CA ALA A 255 -22.69 21.26 17.83
C ALA A 255 -23.95 21.21 16.93
N ARG A 256 -25.12 21.61 17.45
CA ARG A 256 -26.33 21.78 16.62
C ARG A 256 -26.19 22.87 15.59
N ASP A 257 -25.65 24.02 15.96
CA ASP A 257 -25.41 25.14 15.05
C ASP A 257 -24.43 24.76 13.94
N ASP A 258 -23.40 23.98 14.28
CA ASP A 258 -22.47 23.41 13.31
C ASP A 258 -23.21 22.51 12.29
N LEU A 259 -24.07 21.59 12.74
CA LEU A 259 -24.86 20.75 11.85
C LEU A 259 -25.87 21.56 11.02
N ALA A 260 -26.54 22.56 11.60
CA ALA A 260 -27.48 23.43 10.88
C ALA A 260 -26.79 24.25 9.79
N ARG A 261 -25.59 24.77 10.08
CA ARG A 261 -24.75 25.44 9.08
C ARG A 261 -24.34 24.49 7.97
N ILE A 262 -23.91 23.27 8.31
CA ILE A 262 -23.54 22.27 7.30
C ILE A 262 -24.76 21.86 6.46
N ALA A 263 -25.93 21.70 7.07
CA ALA A 263 -27.18 21.35 6.37
C ALA A 263 -27.60 22.39 5.32
N THR A 264 -27.30 23.66 5.58
CA THR A 264 -27.68 24.78 4.69
C THR A 264 -26.59 25.12 3.68
N THR A 265 -25.35 25.25 4.13
CA THR A 265 -24.22 25.81 3.35
C THR A 265 -23.17 24.77 2.92
N GLY A 266 -23.33 23.51 3.32
CA GLY A 266 -22.38 22.44 3.00
C GLY A 266 -22.19 22.27 1.48
N PRO A 267 -20.94 22.13 0.99
CA PRO A 267 -20.63 22.13 -0.43
C PRO A 267 -21.13 20.86 -1.15
N ARG A 268 -21.42 19.80 -0.40
CA ARG A 268 -21.91 18.51 -0.93
C ARG A 268 -23.34 18.28 -0.47
N GLU A 269 -24.26 18.03 -1.42
CA GLU A 269 -25.66 17.71 -1.15
C GLU A 269 -25.81 16.56 -0.15
N ARG A 270 -25.05 15.48 -0.34
CA ARG A 270 -25.02 14.35 0.61
C ARG A 270 -24.59 14.74 2.03
N GLY A 271 -23.64 15.66 2.15
CA GLY A 271 -23.20 16.20 3.44
C GLY A 271 -24.30 17.04 4.11
N ARG A 272 -25.01 17.85 3.32
CA ARG A 272 -26.16 18.64 3.78
C ARG A 272 -27.28 17.75 4.31
N LEU A 273 -27.66 16.72 3.56
CA LEU A 273 -28.68 15.75 3.95
C LEU A 273 -28.28 15.01 5.24
N ASN A 274 -27.03 14.53 5.35
CA ASN A 274 -26.54 13.90 6.58
C ASN A 274 -26.65 14.82 7.80
N ALA A 275 -26.23 16.08 7.67
CA ALA A 275 -26.27 17.03 8.78
C ALA A 275 -27.70 17.37 9.19
N ALA A 276 -28.61 17.56 8.24
CA ALA A 276 -30.02 17.76 8.51
C ALA A 276 -30.65 16.59 9.29
N ARG A 277 -30.29 15.35 8.95
CA ARG A 277 -30.77 14.15 9.63
C ARG A 277 -30.29 14.03 11.08
N HIS A 278 -29.01 14.29 11.32
CA HIS A 278 -28.49 14.27 12.69
C HIS A 278 -29.07 15.39 13.54
N LEU A 279 -29.44 16.52 12.93
CA LEU A 279 -30.15 17.61 13.60
C LEU A 279 -31.60 17.24 13.95
N SER A 280 -32.30 16.51 13.07
CA SER A 280 -33.69 16.07 13.28
C SER A 280 -33.80 14.79 14.13
N SER A 281 -32.69 14.15 14.47
CA SER A 281 -32.70 12.93 15.28
C SER A 281 -33.12 13.25 16.72
N PRO A 282 -34.01 12.45 17.33
CA PRO A 282 -34.47 12.71 18.70
C PRO A 282 -33.29 12.70 19.68
N GLU A 283 -33.36 13.57 20.69
CA GLU A 283 -32.39 13.65 21.77
C GLU A 283 -32.35 12.32 22.52
N ARG A 284 -31.35 11.50 22.20
CA ARG A 284 -31.05 10.29 22.95
C ARG A 284 -29.91 10.61 23.88
N GLY A 285 -30.05 10.22 25.15
CA GLY A 285 -28.99 10.31 26.15
C GLY A 285 -27.71 9.61 25.68
N ALA A 286 -26.62 9.81 26.43
CA ALA A 286 -25.35 9.17 26.13
C ALA A 286 -25.54 7.67 25.89
N PRO A 287 -24.97 7.11 24.81
CA PRO A 287 -25.17 5.70 24.49
C PRO A 287 -24.71 4.82 25.65
N ILE A 288 -25.53 3.86 26.05
CA ILE A 288 -25.12 2.83 27.00
C ILE A 288 -24.20 1.87 26.22
N VAL A 289 -22.94 1.80 26.63
CA VAL A 289 -21.91 0.99 25.97
C VAL A 289 -21.40 -0.06 26.95
N SER A 290 -21.36 -1.32 26.54
CA SER A 290 -20.83 -2.39 27.38
C SER A 290 -19.33 -2.22 27.65
N ALA A 291 -18.84 -2.76 28.76
CA ALA A 291 -17.42 -2.72 29.10
C ALA A 291 -16.52 -3.36 28.01
N ALA A 292 -17.00 -4.41 27.35
CA ALA A 292 -16.31 -5.05 26.23
C ALA A 292 -16.18 -4.09 25.03
N SER A 293 -17.24 -3.35 24.71
CA SER A 293 -17.22 -2.35 23.64
C SER A 293 -16.37 -1.14 23.97
N ILE A 294 -16.31 -0.69 25.23
CA ILE A 294 -15.37 0.35 25.68
C ILE A 294 -13.93 -0.07 25.40
N ALA A 295 -13.55 -1.30 25.75
CA ALA A 295 -12.22 -1.82 25.47
C ALA A 295 -11.89 -1.91 23.97
N THR A 296 -12.88 -2.15 23.11
CA THR A 296 -12.73 -2.07 21.65
C THR A 296 -12.52 -0.64 21.19
N ILE A 297 -13.35 0.29 21.67
CA ILE A 297 -13.28 1.71 21.36
C ILE A 297 -11.91 2.27 21.76
N ASP A 298 -11.42 1.95 22.96
CA ASP A 298 -10.11 2.38 23.46
C ASP A 298 -8.93 1.98 22.58
N ARG A 299 -9.05 0.85 21.89
CA ARG A 299 -7.97 0.26 21.10
C ARG A 299 -8.18 0.41 19.59
N ALA A 300 -9.18 1.17 19.15
CA ALA A 300 -9.53 1.29 17.74
C ALA A 300 -8.40 1.92 16.89
N GLU A 301 -7.62 2.82 17.50
CA GLU A 301 -6.41 3.41 16.93
C GLU A 301 -5.16 2.54 17.05
N GLU A 302 -5.16 1.56 17.96
CA GLU A 302 -4.03 0.66 18.10
C GLU A 302 -3.90 -0.20 16.83
N ARG A 303 -2.67 -0.40 16.35
CA ARG A 303 -2.41 -1.52 15.43
C ARG A 303 -2.84 -2.80 16.14
N PRO A 304 -3.45 -3.78 15.44
CA PRO A 304 -3.96 -5.00 16.06
C PRO A 304 -2.94 -5.58 17.03
N SER A 305 -3.19 -5.34 18.31
CA SER A 305 -2.46 -5.87 19.43
C SER A 305 -3.21 -7.13 19.86
N LYS A 306 -2.47 -8.22 20.03
CA LYS A 306 -2.98 -9.54 20.37
C LYS A 306 -3.98 -9.47 21.53
N SER A 307 -5.27 -9.64 21.27
CA SER A 307 -6.21 -10.11 22.28
C SER A 307 -6.92 -11.35 21.74
N LYS A 308 -6.84 -12.44 22.51
CA LYS A 308 -7.63 -13.66 22.29
C LYS A 308 -9.12 -13.30 22.16
N PRO A 309 -9.91 -14.11 21.43
CA PRO A 309 -11.37 -13.95 21.46
C PRO A 309 -11.85 -14.04 22.91
N ILE A 310 -12.58 -13.04 23.39
CA ILE A 310 -13.24 -13.09 24.69
C ILE A 310 -14.39 -14.08 24.54
N ALA A 311 -14.27 -15.22 25.24
CA ALA A 311 -15.39 -16.11 25.47
C ALA A 311 -16.46 -15.36 26.28
N VAL A 312 -17.70 -15.43 25.81
CA VAL A 312 -18.88 -14.94 26.53
C VAL A 312 -18.95 -15.68 27.86
N ALA A 313 -18.79 -14.96 28.97
CA ALA A 313 -19.00 -15.50 30.31
C ALA A 313 -19.78 -14.50 31.18
N SER A 314 -20.76 -15.08 31.86
CA SER A 314 -21.83 -14.58 32.70
C SER A 314 -21.44 -13.70 33.91
N THR A 315 -22.23 -12.64 34.09
CA THR A 315 -22.75 -12.02 35.34
C THR A 315 -22.02 -12.25 36.68
N THR A 316 -21.44 -11.18 37.28
CA THR A 316 -21.62 -10.75 38.70
C THR A 316 -21.00 -9.34 38.91
N PRO A 317 -21.48 -8.49 39.84
CA PRO A 317 -21.11 -7.07 39.87
C PRO A 317 -20.06 -6.67 40.93
N ALA A 318 -19.42 -5.53 40.63
CA ALA A 318 -18.72 -4.56 41.49
C ALA A 318 -17.34 -4.91 42.09
N GLN A 319 -16.34 -4.07 41.79
CA GLN A 319 -15.76 -3.13 42.76
C GLN A 319 -14.82 -2.11 42.09
N SER A 320 -14.95 -0.87 42.54
CA SER A 320 -14.21 0.32 42.16
C SER A 320 -12.74 0.27 42.61
N SER A 321 -11.81 0.58 41.72
CA SER A 321 -10.54 1.21 42.12
C SER A 321 -10.05 2.17 41.04
N SER A 322 -9.89 3.42 41.45
CA SER A 322 -9.28 4.51 40.72
C SER A 322 -7.80 4.23 40.47
N SER A 323 -7.38 4.17 39.21
CA SER A 323 -5.96 4.32 38.85
C SER A 323 -5.81 5.37 37.75
N SER A 324 -5.03 6.38 38.05
CA SER A 324 -4.65 7.50 37.18
C SER A 324 -3.83 6.99 35.99
N VAL A 325 -4.34 7.21 34.77
CA VAL A 325 -3.65 6.88 33.52
C VAL A 325 -2.55 7.92 33.23
N PRO A 326 -1.31 7.53 32.89
CA PRO A 326 -0.27 8.47 32.48
C PRO A 326 -0.60 9.07 31.11
N THR A 327 -0.58 10.40 31.01
CA THR A 327 -0.78 11.15 29.77
C THR A 327 0.36 10.84 28.79
N VAL A 328 0.09 10.05 27.75
CA VAL A 328 1.02 9.87 26.62
C VAL A 328 0.96 11.12 25.74
N ALA A 329 2.07 11.84 25.66
CA ALA A 329 2.19 13.04 24.84
C ALA A 329 1.93 12.73 23.34
N PRO A 330 1.21 13.59 22.61
CA PRO A 330 0.91 13.37 21.20
C PRO A 330 2.20 13.45 20.36
N THR A 331 2.48 12.39 19.61
CA THR A 331 3.58 12.38 18.63
C THR A 331 3.20 13.26 17.45
N ARG A 332 3.92 14.38 17.29
CA ARG A 332 3.73 15.35 16.19
C ARG A 332 3.95 14.66 14.83
N PRO A 333 3.03 14.77 13.86
CA PRO A 333 3.25 14.21 12.52
C PRO A 333 4.38 14.97 11.81
N LEU A 334 5.40 14.24 11.38
CA LEU A 334 6.52 14.78 10.58
C LEU A 334 5.99 15.31 9.24
N ALA A 335 6.33 16.55 8.90
CA ALA A 335 6.12 17.12 7.57
C ALA A 335 6.78 16.23 6.50
N PRO A 336 6.25 16.15 5.27
CA PRO A 336 6.88 15.40 4.19
C PRO A 336 8.28 15.98 3.93
N ARG A 337 9.31 15.25 4.34
CA ARG A 337 10.71 15.64 4.13
C ARG A 337 11.09 15.34 2.68
N ILE A 338 11.71 16.31 2.01
CA ILE A 338 12.32 16.12 0.70
C ILE A 338 13.44 15.07 0.85
N PRO A 339 13.47 14.01 0.04
CA PRO A 339 14.46 12.93 0.15
C PRO A 339 15.81 13.35 -0.47
N LEU A 340 16.52 14.23 0.24
CA LEU A 340 17.77 14.85 -0.19
C LEU A 340 18.86 13.82 -0.50
N THR A 341 19.01 12.79 0.32
CA THR A 341 20.05 11.76 0.11
C THR A 341 19.78 11.01 -1.18
N THR A 342 18.53 10.61 -1.41
CA THR A 342 18.13 9.89 -2.63
C THR A 342 18.44 10.71 -3.87
N TYR A 343 18.10 12.00 -3.89
CA TYR A 343 18.41 12.87 -5.02
C TYR A 343 19.90 13.11 -5.20
N THR A 344 20.65 13.26 -4.11
CA THR A 344 22.10 13.42 -4.16
C THR A 344 22.77 12.19 -4.78
N LEU A 345 22.35 10.98 -4.38
CA LEU A 345 22.85 9.74 -4.98
C LEU A 345 22.48 9.63 -6.46
N ILE A 346 21.26 10.00 -6.86
CA ILE A 346 20.86 10.02 -8.27
C ILE A 346 21.76 10.95 -9.08
N LEU A 347 21.96 12.19 -8.61
CA LEU A 347 22.80 13.17 -9.28
C LEU A 347 24.26 12.71 -9.36
N ALA A 348 24.79 12.07 -8.32
CA ALA A 348 26.14 11.51 -8.34
C ALA A 348 26.30 10.42 -9.41
N ASN A 349 25.33 9.51 -9.54
CA ASN A 349 25.34 8.46 -10.56
C ASN A 349 25.23 9.05 -11.98
N ILE A 350 24.37 10.04 -12.19
CA ILE A 350 24.26 10.75 -13.47
C ILE A 350 25.58 11.46 -13.81
N PHE A 351 26.19 12.14 -12.85
CA PHE A 351 27.46 12.82 -13.05
C PHE A 351 28.58 11.87 -13.47
N VAL A 352 28.74 10.74 -12.77
CA VAL A 352 29.76 9.72 -13.12
C VAL A 352 29.47 9.07 -14.48
N PHE A 353 28.20 8.88 -14.83
CA PHE A 353 27.82 8.40 -16.15
C PHE A 353 28.23 9.38 -17.26
N LEU A 354 27.96 10.69 -17.09
CA LEU A 354 28.37 11.71 -18.05
C LEU A 354 29.90 11.81 -18.18
N LEU A 355 30.64 11.64 -17.09
CA LEU A 355 32.10 11.53 -17.14
C LEU A 355 32.55 10.31 -17.96
N SER A 356 31.86 9.18 -17.82
CA SER A 356 32.14 7.97 -18.61
C SER A 356 31.90 8.17 -20.10
N GLU A 357 30.82 8.88 -20.47
CA GLU A 357 30.55 9.28 -21.85
C GLU A 357 31.65 10.17 -22.43
N PHE A 358 32.15 11.14 -21.66
CA PHE A 358 33.22 12.04 -22.10
C PHE A 358 34.58 11.35 -22.29
N GLU A 359 34.91 10.38 -21.45
CA GLU A 359 36.21 9.71 -21.40
C GLU A 359 36.40 8.61 -22.46
N GLY A 360 35.33 8.14 -23.09
CA GLY A 360 35.40 7.06 -24.08
C GLY A 360 34.12 6.23 -24.25
N GLY A 361 33.05 6.55 -23.52
CA GLY A 361 31.74 5.92 -23.63
C GLY A 361 31.45 4.94 -22.50
N SER A 362 30.20 4.95 -22.00
CA SER A 362 29.76 4.03 -20.95
C SER A 362 29.64 2.57 -21.40
N GLU A 363 29.66 2.29 -22.70
CA GLU A 363 29.65 0.93 -23.26
C GLU A 363 31.07 0.41 -23.56
N ASN A 364 32.11 1.21 -23.31
CA ASN A 364 33.49 0.80 -23.46
C ASN A 364 34.06 0.25 -22.14
N LEU A 365 34.31 -1.07 -22.08
CA LEU A 365 34.80 -1.74 -20.87
C LEU A 365 36.16 -1.22 -20.40
N GLU A 366 37.06 -0.84 -21.30
CA GLU A 366 38.37 -0.28 -20.94
C GLU A 366 38.21 1.06 -20.25
N THR A 367 37.32 1.92 -20.77
CA THR A 367 36.96 3.20 -20.15
C THR A 367 36.37 2.99 -18.76
N LEU A 368 35.42 2.05 -18.61
CA LEU A 368 34.84 1.73 -17.31
C LEU A 368 35.89 1.21 -16.32
N VAL A 369 36.79 0.31 -16.72
CA VAL A 369 37.87 -0.19 -15.86
C VAL A 369 38.83 0.94 -15.49
N ARG A 370 39.18 1.85 -16.42
CA ARG A 370 40.01 3.02 -16.12
C ARG A 370 39.35 3.93 -15.07
N LEU A 371 38.03 4.14 -15.18
CA LEU A 371 37.26 5.00 -14.29
C LEU A 371 36.88 4.37 -12.94
N GLY A 372 37.18 3.08 -12.73
CA GLY A 372 36.99 2.44 -11.43
C GLY A 372 35.99 1.30 -11.38
N ALA A 373 35.65 0.69 -12.52
CA ALA A 373 34.86 -0.53 -12.53
C ALA A 373 35.59 -1.64 -11.76
N LEU A 374 34.81 -2.53 -11.17
CA LEU A 374 35.38 -3.63 -10.41
C LEU A 374 35.94 -4.66 -11.37
N TRP A 375 37.27 -4.79 -11.35
CA TRP A 375 37.99 -5.88 -11.99
C TRP A 375 38.80 -6.61 -10.91
N GLN A 376 38.36 -7.82 -10.56
CA GLN A 376 38.90 -8.58 -9.42
C GLN A 376 40.45 -8.65 -9.39
N PRO A 377 41.16 -8.89 -10.51
CA PRO A 377 42.62 -8.90 -10.52
C PRO A 377 43.28 -7.59 -10.06
N LEU A 378 42.67 -6.43 -10.29
CA LEU A 378 43.21 -5.15 -9.80
C LEU A 378 42.96 -4.96 -8.31
N VAL A 379 41.81 -5.40 -7.81
CA VAL A 379 41.47 -5.31 -6.38
C VAL A 379 42.42 -6.16 -5.55
N THR A 380 42.55 -7.42 -5.93
CA THR A 380 43.26 -8.44 -5.14
C THR A 380 44.75 -8.52 -5.46
N GLY A 381 45.14 -8.24 -6.71
CA GLY A 381 46.54 -8.27 -7.16
C GLY A 381 47.27 -6.93 -7.05
N LYS A 382 46.56 -5.79 -7.17
CA LYS A 382 47.15 -4.44 -7.09
C LYS A 382 46.67 -3.62 -5.90
N GLY A 383 45.79 -4.16 -5.05
CA GLY A 383 45.29 -3.47 -3.87
C GLY A 383 44.35 -2.30 -4.16
N GLU A 384 43.71 -2.28 -5.33
CA GLU A 384 42.80 -1.20 -5.75
C GLU A 384 41.40 -1.34 -5.09
N TRP A 385 41.35 -1.38 -3.76
CA TRP A 385 40.14 -1.60 -2.95
C TRP A 385 39.06 -0.54 -3.14
N TRP A 386 39.44 0.67 -3.55
CA TRP A 386 38.53 1.76 -3.87
C TRP A 386 37.53 1.39 -4.97
N ARG A 387 37.87 0.41 -5.83
CA ARG A 387 36.97 -0.15 -6.86
C ARG A 387 35.73 -0.82 -6.29
N LEU A 388 35.77 -1.28 -5.04
CA LEU A 388 34.59 -1.81 -4.37
C LEU A 388 33.48 -0.75 -4.21
N LEU A 389 33.87 0.53 -4.12
CA LEU A 389 32.94 1.64 -4.01
C LEU A 389 32.68 2.31 -5.37
N THR A 390 33.72 2.61 -6.15
CA THR A 390 33.56 3.38 -7.40
C THR A 390 32.75 2.64 -8.45
N ALA A 391 32.85 1.31 -8.49
CA ALA A 391 32.06 0.48 -9.41
C ALA A 391 30.55 0.69 -9.24
N THR A 392 30.08 1.04 -8.04
CA THR A 392 28.66 1.30 -7.75
C THR A 392 28.11 2.51 -8.51
N PHE A 393 28.95 3.47 -8.88
CA PHE A 393 28.50 4.70 -9.57
C PHE A 393 28.62 4.64 -11.10
N LEU A 394 29.40 3.69 -11.61
CA LEU A 394 29.55 3.45 -13.05
C LEU A 394 28.36 2.63 -13.57
N HIS A 395 27.96 2.87 -14.83
CA HIS A 395 26.86 2.14 -15.47
C HIS A 395 27.23 1.82 -16.91
N TYR A 396 26.79 0.67 -17.41
CA TYR A 396 26.99 0.25 -18.80
C TYR A 396 25.77 0.63 -19.64
N GLY A 397 25.89 1.72 -20.41
CA GLY A 397 24.81 2.23 -21.27
C GLY A 397 23.68 2.96 -20.53
N MET A 398 22.91 3.74 -21.30
CA MET A 398 21.86 4.62 -20.77
C MET A 398 20.71 3.85 -20.11
N LEU A 399 20.31 2.71 -20.68
CA LEU A 399 19.20 1.90 -20.13
C LEU A 399 19.51 1.38 -18.73
N HIS A 400 20.76 0.92 -18.51
CA HIS A 400 21.19 0.42 -17.21
C HIS A 400 21.18 1.54 -16.14
N LEU A 401 21.63 2.75 -16.49
CA LEU A 401 21.52 3.91 -15.62
C LEU A 401 20.05 4.24 -15.31
N ALA A 402 19.22 4.39 -16.35
CA ALA A 402 17.82 4.80 -16.19
C ALA A 402 17.04 3.87 -15.27
N MET A 403 17.24 2.55 -15.41
CA MET A 403 16.58 1.55 -14.56
C MET A 403 17.05 1.63 -13.10
N ASN A 404 18.36 1.79 -12.86
CA ASN A 404 18.88 1.97 -11.50
C ASN A 404 18.37 3.26 -10.86
N MET A 405 18.31 4.37 -11.61
CA MET A 405 17.85 5.66 -11.10
C MET A 405 16.35 5.63 -10.79
N LEU A 406 15.54 4.97 -11.63
CA LEU A 406 14.13 4.75 -11.35
C LEU A 406 13.93 3.92 -10.08
N PHE A 407 14.68 2.82 -9.92
CA PHE A 407 14.62 1.99 -8.73
C PHE A 407 15.05 2.78 -7.48
N LEU A 408 16.17 3.50 -7.55
CA LEU A 408 16.68 4.34 -6.46
C LEU A 408 15.67 5.44 -6.10
N PHE A 409 15.01 6.05 -7.08
CA PHE A 409 13.97 7.04 -6.85
C PHE A 409 12.76 6.44 -6.12
N VAL A 410 12.34 5.21 -6.44
CA VAL A 410 11.19 4.59 -5.78
C VAL A 410 11.54 4.08 -4.39
N VAL A 411 12.58 3.26 -4.29
CA VAL A 411 12.94 2.57 -3.04
C VAL A 411 13.75 3.47 -2.12
N GLY A 412 14.69 4.26 -2.65
CA GLY A 412 15.51 5.17 -1.87
C GLY A 412 14.67 6.18 -1.08
N ARG A 413 13.61 6.73 -1.67
CA ARG A 413 12.67 7.62 -0.96
C ARG A 413 11.96 6.93 0.20
N THR A 414 11.57 5.66 0.01
CA THR A 414 10.90 4.86 1.06
C THR A 414 11.84 4.58 2.23
N ILE A 415 13.11 4.24 1.92
CA ILE A 415 14.14 4.04 2.93
C ILE A 415 14.48 5.36 3.62
N GLU A 416 14.63 6.47 2.90
CA GLU A 416 14.92 7.78 3.50
C GLU A 416 13.81 8.31 4.40
N GLN A 417 12.56 8.06 4.04
CA GLN A 417 11.42 8.40 4.90
C GLN A 417 11.39 7.57 6.19
N SER A 418 11.82 6.30 6.14
CA SER A 418 11.78 5.40 7.30
C SER A 418 13.02 5.48 8.18
N GLU A 419 14.20 5.62 7.59
CA GLU A 419 15.50 5.56 8.27
C GLU A 419 16.13 6.95 8.50
N GLY A 420 15.75 7.94 7.69
CA GLY A 420 16.30 9.29 7.68
C GLY A 420 17.53 9.43 6.77
N PRO A 421 17.85 10.67 6.33
CA PRO A 421 18.82 10.94 5.26
C PRO A 421 20.22 10.38 5.51
N VAL A 422 20.75 10.58 6.72
CA VAL A 422 22.11 10.13 7.08
C VAL A 422 22.21 8.61 7.10
N ARG A 423 21.21 7.94 7.71
CA ARG A 423 21.19 6.47 7.76
C ARG A 423 21.04 5.88 6.37
N THR A 424 20.21 6.46 5.52
CA THR A 424 20.08 6.04 4.12
C THR A 424 21.41 6.09 3.38
N ALA A 425 22.20 7.16 3.55
CA ALA A 425 23.52 7.26 2.92
C ALA A 425 24.47 6.15 3.42
N ILE A 426 24.52 5.93 4.74
CA ILE A 426 25.36 4.89 5.35
C ILE A 426 24.93 3.50 4.86
N LEU A 427 23.64 3.21 4.90
CA LEU A 427 23.08 1.93 4.45
C LEU A 427 23.40 1.68 2.97
N TYR A 428 23.27 2.71 2.13
CA TYR A 428 23.61 2.61 0.70
C TYR A 428 25.07 2.22 0.51
N LEU A 429 25.99 2.93 1.18
CA LEU A 429 27.43 2.71 1.06
C LEU A 429 27.85 1.34 1.59
N ILE A 430 27.29 0.88 2.72
CA ILE A 430 27.58 -0.45 3.26
C ILE A 430 27.07 -1.53 2.31
N CYS A 431 25.82 -1.42 1.82
CA CYS A 431 25.29 -2.38 0.86
C CYS A 431 26.10 -2.41 -0.44
N ALA A 432 26.51 -1.23 -0.95
CA ALA A 432 27.37 -1.09 -2.11
C ALA A 432 28.68 -1.86 -1.93
N ILE A 433 29.48 -1.49 -0.93
CA ILE A 433 30.80 -2.06 -0.68
C ILE A 433 30.71 -3.56 -0.34
N ALA A 434 29.77 -3.96 0.51
CA ALA A 434 29.64 -5.35 0.91
C ALA A 434 29.22 -6.25 -0.27
N SER A 435 28.28 -5.79 -1.11
CA SER A 435 27.84 -6.56 -2.28
C SER A 435 28.98 -6.75 -3.29
N THR A 436 29.72 -5.68 -3.62
CA THR A 436 30.87 -5.74 -4.54
C THR A 436 32.03 -6.55 -3.95
N ALA A 437 32.28 -6.45 -2.64
CA ALA A 437 33.30 -7.25 -1.94
C ALA A 437 32.97 -8.74 -1.96
N ILE A 438 31.70 -9.11 -1.70
CA ILE A 438 31.25 -10.50 -1.79
C ILE A 438 31.45 -11.03 -3.21
N VAL A 439 31.01 -10.29 -4.23
CA VAL A 439 31.21 -10.69 -5.63
C VAL A 439 32.69 -10.82 -5.99
N CYS A 440 33.53 -9.87 -5.54
CA CYS A 440 34.98 -9.93 -5.75
C CYS A 440 35.59 -11.17 -5.08
N ALA A 441 35.14 -11.53 -3.88
CA ALA A 441 35.60 -12.72 -3.17
C ALA A 441 35.16 -14.02 -3.88
N LEU A 442 33.93 -14.07 -4.40
CA LEU A 442 33.44 -15.20 -5.20
C LEU A 442 34.23 -15.36 -6.51
N MET A 443 34.60 -14.25 -7.16
CA MET A 443 35.49 -14.27 -8.35
C MET A 443 36.90 -14.73 -7.99
N TRP A 444 37.44 -14.25 -6.86
CA TRP A 444 38.76 -14.64 -6.37
C TRP A 444 38.84 -16.13 -6.05
N SER A 445 37.81 -16.69 -5.42
CA SER A 445 37.75 -18.11 -5.07
C SER A 445 37.47 -19.03 -6.26
N GLY A 446 37.23 -18.47 -7.46
CA GLY A 446 36.85 -19.24 -8.65
C GLY A 446 35.43 -19.83 -8.61
N MET A 447 34.59 -19.42 -7.65
CA MET A 447 33.19 -19.90 -7.58
C MET A 447 32.32 -19.31 -8.69
N ILE A 448 32.69 -18.12 -9.19
CA ILE A 448 32.07 -17.49 -10.35
C ILE A 448 33.15 -17.01 -11.33
N GLY A 449 32.80 -16.89 -12.61
CA GLY A 449 33.70 -16.38 -13.64
C GLY A 449 34.10 -14.92 -13.39
N ARG A 450 35.30 -14.55 -13.85
CA ARG A 450 35.76 -13.16 -13.82
C ARG A 450 34.91 -12.32 -14.78
N ALA A 451 34.45 -11.17 -14.30
CA ALA A 451 33.74 -10.19 -15.10
C ALA A 451 34.08 -8.78 -14.61
N VAL A 452 33.90 -7.79 -15.48
CA VAL A 452 33.90 -6.38 -15.09
C VAL A 452 32.53 -6.07 -14.49
N LEU A 453 32.49 -5.59 -13.26
CA LEU A 453 31.24 -5.25 -12.57
C LEU A 453 31.10 -3.73 -12.42
N VAL A 454 29.93 -3.23 -12.76
CA VAL A 454 29.49 -1.84 -12.59
C VAL A 454 28.02 -1.81 -12.17
N GLY A 455 27.58 -0.72 -11.56
CA GLY A 455 26.17 -0.42 -11.33
C GLY A 455 25.80 -0.29 -9.85
N ALA A 456 24.79 0.55 -9.60
CA ALA A 456 24.28 0.78 -8.25
C ALA A 456 23.47 -0.40 -7.68
N SER A 457 23.14 -1.39 -8.51
CA SER A 457 22.10 -2.38 -8.22
C SER A 457 22.37 -3.21 -6.96
N GLY A 458 23.62 -3.57 -6.66
CA GLY A 458 23.97 -4.26 -5.40
C GLY A 458 23.51 -3.48 -4.15
N ALA A 459 23.68 -2.16 -4.15
CA ALA A 459 23.18 -1.29 -3.08
C ALA A 459 21.65 -1.20 -3.06
N LEU A 460 21.02 -1.14 -4.24
CA LEU A 460 19.56 -1.05 -4.38
C LEU A 460 18.86 -2.33 -3.92
N PHE A 461 19.42 -3.51 -4.20
CA PHE A 461 18.96 -4.77 -3.65
C PHE A 461 19.18 -4.85 -2.14
N GLY A 462 20.25 -4.21 -1.63
CA GLY A 462 20.40 -3.96 -0.19
C GLY A 462 19.23 -3.20 0.41
N PHE A 463 18.82 -2.09 -0.21
CA PHE A 463 17.61 -1.38 0.21
C PHE A 463 16.35 -2.23 0.12
N PHE A 464 16.25 -3.05 -0.92
CA PHE A 464 15.13 -3.97 -1.07
C PHE A 464 15.08 -5.03 0.05
N GLY A 465 16.24 -5.59 0.42
CA GLY A 465 16.40 -6.49 1.56
C GLY A 465 16.06 -5.83 2.90
N ILE A 466 16.43 -4.56 3.08
CA ILE A 466 16.07 -3.77 4.27
C ILE A 466 14.54 -3.62 4.37
N GLU A 467 13.87 -3.22 3.29
CA GLU A 467 12.40 -3.07 3.31
C GLU A 467 11.70 -4.42 3.50
N ALA A 468 12.21 -5.50 2.90
CA ALA A 468 11.69 -6.86 3.11
C ALA A 468 11.82 -7.28 4.59
N ALA A 469 12.98 -7.11 5.21
CA ALA A 469 13.21 -7.45 6.61
C ALA A 469 12.38 -6.56 7.56
N ASN A 470 12.31 -5.26 7.30
CA ASN A 470 11.48 -4.33 8.08
C ASN A 470 10.00 -4.69 7.98
N THR A 471 9.50 -4.99 6.77
CA THR A 471 8.11 -5.43 6.56
C THR A 471 7.86 -6.79 7.22
N ALA A 472 8.82 -7.72 7.16
CA ALA A 472 8.72 -9.03 7.80
C ALA A 472 8.66 -8.89 9.32
N ALA A 473 9.52 -8.06 9.92
CA ALA A 473 9.48 -7.77 11.35
C ALA A 473 8.16 -7.10 11.76
N ARG A 474 7.65 -6.16 10.94
CA ARG A 474 6.32 -5.57 11.15
C ARG A 474 5.25 -6.65 11.12
N PHE A 475 5.22 -7.50 10.09
CA PHE A 475 4.24 -8.58 9.95
C PHE A 475 4.32 -9.59 11.09
N ILE A 476 5.51 -10.03 11.50
CA ILE A 476 5.67 -10.97 12.62
C ILE A 476 5.08 -10.37 13.90
N ARG A 477 5.28 -9.07 14.10
CA ARG A 477 4.77 -8.33 15.27
C ARG A 477 3.26 -8.07 15.21
N THR A 478 2.73 -7.62 14.07
CA THR A 478 1.34 -7.13 13.92
C THR A 478 0.39 -8.19 13.40
N ARG A 479 0.89 -9.21 12.69
CA ARG A 479 0.14 -10.16 11.86
C ARG A 479 -0.88 -9.48 10.94
N SER A 480 -0.63 -8.21 10.58
CA SER A 480 -1.53 -7.41 9.75
C SER A 480 -1.60 -7.97 8.33
N LEU A 481 -2.81 -8.05 7.77
CA LEU A 481 -2.98 -8.41 6.36
C LEU A 481 -2.36 -7.37 5.41
N SER A 482 -2.22 -6.11 5.84
CA SER A 482 -1.52 -5.08 5.07
C SER A 482 -0.02 -5.33 5.00
N ASP A 483 0.61 -5.70 6.12
CA ASP A 483 2.03 -6.06 6.11
C ASP A 483 2.23 -7.38 5.34
N ARG A 484 1.27 -8.32 5.43
CA ARG A 484 1.25 -9.55 4.63
C ARG A 484 1.19 -9.25 3.13
N SER A 485 0.25 -8.40 2.69
CA SER A 485 0.11 -8.04 1.28
C SER A 485 1.33 -7.28 0.77
N GLN A 486 1.93 -6.40 1.59
CA GLN A 486 3.18 -5.73 1.26
C GLN A 486 4.33 -6.75 1.09
N LEU A 487 4.49 -7.71 2.00
CA LEU A 487 5.49 -8.79 1.85
C LEU A 487 5.29 -9.61 0.58
N LEU A 488 4.03 -9.92 0.25
CA LEU A 488 3.71 -10.67 -0.95
C LEU A 488 4.00 -9.86 -2.21
N ASN A 489 3.75 -8.55 -2.21
CA ASN A 489 4.14 -7.66 -3.29
C ASN A 489 5.66 -7.57 -3.43
N LEU A 490 6.40 -7.48 -2.31
CA LEU A 490 7.87 -7.51 -2.32
C LEU A 490 8.38 -8.86 -2.85
N ALA A 491 7.77 -9.97 -2.45
CA ALA A 491 8.11 -11.30 -2.96
C ALA A 491 7.81 -11.45 -4.46
N LEU A 492 6.68 -10.90 -4.92
CA LEU A 492 6.31 -10.85 -6.33
C LEU A 492 7.34 -10.03 -7.14
N LEU A 493 7.70 -8.85 -6.67
CA LEU A 493 8.71 -7.99 -7.30
C LEU A 493 10.09 -8.67 -7.32
N LEU A 494 10.48 -9.34 -6.23
CA LEU A 494 11.70 -10.13 -6.18
C LEU A 494 11.67 -11.28 -7.20
N GLY A 495 10.54 -11.99 -7.31
CA GLY A 495 10.36 -13.04 -8.31
C GLY A 495 10.50 -12.51 -9.74
N ILE A 496 9.86 -11.37 -10.05
CA ILE A 496 9.98 -10.71 -11.37
C ILE A 496 11.44 -10.37 -11.63
N GLN A 497 12.11 -9.79 -10.64
CA GLN A 497 13.49 -9.36 -10.77
C GLN A 497 14.45 -10.54 -10.98
N VAL A 498 14.26 -11.67 -10.30
CA VAL A 498 15.05 -12.88 -10.53
C VAL A 498 14.88 -13.38 -11.96
N VAL A 499 13.66 -13.36 -12.51
CA VAL A 499 13.42 -13.72 -13.91
C VAL A 499 14.19 -12.79 -14.84
N VAL A 500 14.12 -11.47 -14.60
CA VAL A 500 14.88 -10.48 -15.38
C VAL A 500 16.38 -10.76 -15.32
N ASP A 501 16.90 -11.02 -14.13
CA ASP A 501 18.34 -11.24 -13.91
C ASP A 501 18.86 -12.50 -14.62
N VAL A 502 18.06 -13.58 -14.69
CA VAL A 502 18.45 -14.80 -15.43
C VAL A 502 18.22 -14.70 -16.93
N SER A 503 17.33 -13.80 -17.37
CA SER A 503 16.92 -13.70 -18.78
C SER A 503 17.77 -12.69 -19.56
N ILE A 504 18.30 -11.66 -18.91
CA ILE A 504 19.14 -10.63 -19.54
C ILE A 504 20.62 -10.95 -19.29
N PRO A 505 21.43 -11.19 -20.35
CA PRO A 505 22.86 -11.40 -20.22
C PRO A 505 23.57 -10.23 -19.54
N ASN A 506 24.70 -10.51 -18.89
CA ASN A 506 25.56 -9.51 -18.23
C ASN A 506 24.95 -8.82 -17.00
N ILE A 507 23.84 -9.32 -16.45
CA ILE A 507 23.35 -8.94 -15.12
C ILE A 507 24.03 -9.80 -14.05
N SER A 508 24.57 -9.17 -13.01
CA SER A 508 25.20 -9.89 -11.90
C SER A 508 24.15 -10.32 -10.86
N ILE A 509 23.59 -11.53 -11.04
CA ILE A 509 22.73 -12.17 -10.02
C ILE A 509 23.45 -12.23 -8.66
N ALA A 510 24.75 -12.52 -8.67
CA ALA A 510 25.56 -12.59 -7.45
C ALA A 510 25.56 -11.26 -6.69
N ALA A 511 25.69 -10.12 -7.39
CA ALA A 511 25.64 -8.80 -6.76
C ALA A 511 24.26 -8.51 -6.14
N HIS A 512 23.19 -8.89 -6.84
CA HIS A 512 21.82 -8.69 -6.37
C HIS A 512 21.51 -9.53 -5.13
N VAL A 513 21.86 -10.82 -5.15
CA VAL A 513 21.69 -11.72 -4.01
C VAL A 513 22.53 -11.27 -2.82
N ALA A 514 23.81 -10.94 -3.05
CA ALA A 514 24.70 -10.44 -2.00
C ALA A 514 24.16 -9.15 -1.37
N GLY A 515 23.73 -8.20 -2.20
CA GLY A 515 23.10 -6.96 -1.76
C GLY A 515 21.87 -7.21 -0.89
N PHE A 516 20.92 -8.00 -1.39
CA PHE A 516 19.69 -8.35 -0.66
C PHE A 516 19.96 -8.98 0.71
N CYS A 517 20.88 -9.95 0.77
CA CYS A 517 21.28 -10.60 2.02
C CYS A 517 21.93 -9.62 3.01
N VAL A 518 22.85 -8.77 2.54
CA VAL A 518 23.47 -7.72 3.38
C VAL A 518 22.39 -6.77 3.92
N GLY A 519 21.44 -6.38 3.08
CA GLY A 519 20.31 -5.54 3.48
C GLY A 519 19.48 -6.14 4.60
N ILE A 520 19.14 -7.43 4.51
CA ILE A 520 18.42 -8.16 5.56
C ILE A 520 19.23 -8.12 6.86
N VAL A 521 20.53 -8.44 6.81
CA VAL A 521 21.39 -8.44 7.99
C VAL A 521 21.44 -7.07 8.66
N LEU A 522 21.62 -5.99 7.88
CA LEU A 522 21.64 -4.63 8.42
C LEU A 522 20.31 -4.24 9.06
N ALA A 523 19.18 -4.58 8.45
CA ALA A 523 17.87 -4.33 9.04
C ALA A 523 17.68 -5.08 10.37
N LEU A 524 18.10 -6.34 10.45
CA LEU A 524 18.04 -7.12 11.69
C LEU A 524 18.90 -6.50 12.79
N ILE A 525 20.12 -6.02 12.47
CA ILE A 525 20.99 -5.30 13.41
C ILE A 525 20.29 -4.02 13.90
N LEU A 526 19.74 -3.20 13.00
CA LEU A 526 19.03 -1.97 13.37
C LEU A 526 17.82 -2.25 14.26
N LEU A 527 17.05 -3.29 13.96
CA LEU A 527 15.91 -3.70 14.77
C LEU A 527 16.33 -4.16 16.17
N PHE A 528 17.44 -4.91 16.27
CA PHE A 528 18.01 -5.30 17.55
C PHE A 528 18.46 -4.09 18.37
N VAL A 529 19.24 -3.18 17.79
CA VAL A 529 19.71 -1.96 18.46
C VAL A 529 18.54 -1.10 18.94
N ARG A 530 17.49 -0.93 18.12
CA ARG A 530 16.26 -0.20 18.50
C ARG A 530 15.53 -0.86 19.67
N ARG A 531 15.50 -2.19 19.72
CA ARG A 531 14.87 -2.95 20.80
C ARG A 531 15.62 -2.79 22.12
N VAL A 532 16.95 -2.91 22.11
CA VAL A 532 17.81 -2.76 23.30
C VAL A 532 17.81 -1.32 23.81
N SER A 533 17.76 -0.34 22.90
CA SER A 533 17.76 1.08 23.26
C SER A 533 16.41 1.61 23.72
N SER A 534 15.33 0.81 23.64
CA SER A 534 13.99 1.24 24.04
C SER A 534 13.85 1.27 25.58
N PRO A 535 13.24 2.32 26.17
CA PRO A 535 13.11 2.46 27.63
C PRO A 535 12.43 1.28 28.33
N ALA A 536 11.53 0.58 27.63
CA ALA A 536 10.82 -0.60 28.16
C ALA A 536 11.71 -1.84 28.40
N ALA A 537 12.94 -1.86 27.87
CA ALA A 537 13.91 -2.94 28.11
C ALA A 537 14.84 -2.67 29.30
N LYS A 538 14.78 -1.47 29.91
CA LYS A 538 15.60 -1.10 31.07
C LYS A 538 14.90 -1.34 32.42
N SER A 539 13.71 -1.95 32.40
CA SER A 539 12.90 -2.24 33.60
C SER A 539 12.66 -3.73 33.82
N SER A 540 13.48 -4.61 33.24
CA SER A 540 13.44 -6.06 33.48
C SER A 540 14.64 -6.53 34.27
#